data_AF-A0A224Z1L8-F1
#
_entry.id   AF-A0A224Z1L8-F1
#
_cell.length_a   1.000
_cell.length_b   1.000
_cell.length_c   1.000
_cell.angle_alpha   90.00
_cell.angle_beta   90.00
_cell.angle_gamma   90.00
#
_symmetry.space_group_name_H-M   'P 1'
#
loop_
_entity.id
_entity.type
_entity.pdbx_description
1 polymer ?
#
loop_
_entity_poly.entity_id
_entity_poly.type
_entity_poly.pdbx_seq_one_letter_code
_entity_poly.pdbx_strand_id
1 'polypeptide(L)'
;MGKDVHSRQPNLNEMAHDRARELTRRDDQSATGELGPDIQFNDPLLTYHEITSHYRFGRSQYPIPHTKLERAQAVAFRMLQTRSYPSRARLSLYNSDITPQCPDCAEVNCTLSHMLWQCPALPQGPLTSESDWEEALRSSELHHQLKAVQRAQELAERLHVPAPTRASPTVAAARVSFMDRPAA
;
A
#
# COMPACT_ATOMS: atom_id res chain seq x y z
N MET A 1 -28.39 -30.78 -44.60
CA MET A 1 -27.38 -30.68 -43.52
C MET A 1 -26.33 -29.67 -43.93
N GLY A 2 -25.97 -28.60 -43.22
CA GLY A 2 -26.57 -27.81 -42.16
C GLY A 2 -26.03 -26.39 -42.37
N LYS A 3 -26.87 -25.36 -42.23
CA LYS A 3 -26.48 -23.94 -42.36
C LYS A 3 -26.87 -23.21 -41.09
N ASP A 4 -26.12 -23.46 -40.03
CA ASP A 4 -26.22 -22.69 -38.78
C ASP A 4 -24.87 -22.02 -38.52
N VAL A 5 -24.55 -20.99 -39.31
CA VAL A 5 -23.49 -20.04 -38.95
C VAL A 5 -24.18 -18.95 -38.14
N HIS A 6 -24.08 -19.00 -36.82
CA HIS A 6 -24.53 -17.90 -35.97
C HIS A 6 -23.87 -16.61 -36.45
N SER A 7 -24.68 -15.60 -36.76
CA SER A 7 -24.18 -14.27 -37.09
C SER A 7 -23.26 -13.81 -35.97
N ARG A 8 -22.00 -13.52 -36.31
CA ARG A 8 -21.00 -13.04 -35.38
C ARG A 8 -21.48 -11.67 -34.91
N GLN A 9 -22.16 -11.64 -33.76
CA GLN A 9 -22.62 -10.38 -33.19
C GLN A 9 -21.40 -9.47 -33.03
N PRO A 10 -21.46 -8.23 -33.56
CA PRO A 10 -20.34 -7.32 -33.45
C PRO A 10 -20.05 -7.07 -31.97
N ASN A 11 -18.76 -7.11 -31.63
CA ASN A 11 -18.31 -6.88 -30.26
C ASN A 11 -18.73 -5.47 -29.84
N LEU A 12 -19.67 -5.39 -28.89
CA LEU A 12 -20.20 -4.11 -28.42
C LEU A 12 -19.11 -3.22 -27.80
N ASN A 13 -18.01 -3.82 -27.30
CA ASN A 13 -16.87 -3.09 -26.78
C ASN A 13 -16.07 -2.41 -27.91
N GLU A 14 -15.93 -3.05 -29.07
CA GLU A 14 -15.28 -2.44 -30.24
C GLU A 14 -16.12 -1.29 -30.78
N MET A 15 -17.45 -1.48 -30.88
CA MET A 15 -18.36 -0.41 -31.30
C MET A 15 -18.36 0.79 -30.33
N ALA A 16 -18.28 0.53 -29.02
CA ALA A 16 -18.17 1.59 -28.02
C ALA A 16 -16.82 2.31 -28.12
N HIS A 17 -15.73 1.58 -28.37
CA HIS A 17 -14.40 2.13 -28.58
C HIS A 17 -14.36 3.05 -29.82
N ASP A 18 -14.92 2.60 -30.94
CA ASP A 18 -14.95 3.37 -32.19
C ASP A 18 -15.76 4.66 -32.05
N ARG A 19 -16.92 4.60 -31.39
CA ARG A 19 -17.74 5.79 -31.10
C ARG A 19 -17.05 6.77 -30.17
N ALA A 20 -16.33 6.30 -29.16
CA ALA A 20 -15.56 7.17 -28.29
C ALA A 20 -14.45 7.90 -29.05
N ARG A 21 -13.79 7.22 -30.00
CA ARG A 21 -12.76 7.84 -30.86
C ARG A 21 -13.35 8.85 -31.84
N GLU A 22 -14.53 8.58 -32.41
CA GLU A 22 -15.24 9.51 -33.30
C GLU A 22 -15.57 10.84 -32.61
N LEU A 23 -15.94 10.79 -31.32
CA LEU A 23 -16.19 11.97 -30.49
C LEU A 23 -14.92 12.69 -30.04
N THR A 24 -13.75 12.06 -30.18
CA THR A 24 -12.44 12.65 -29.88
C THR A 24 -11.84 13.32 -31.12
N ARG A 25 -12.64 14.01 -31.93
CA ARG A 25 -12.10 15.04 -32.83
C ARG A 25 -11.62 16.19 -31.94
N ARG A 26 -10.32 16.16 -31.62
CA ARG A 26 -9.62 17.35 -31.14
C ARG A 26 -9.80 18.41 -32.22
N ASP A 27 -10.29 19.57 -31.81
CA ASP A 27 -10.39 20.79 -32.59
C ASP A 27 -9.43 20.84 -33.78
N ASP A 28 -9.99 20.84 -34.99
CA ASP A 28 -9.39 21.58 -36.10
C ASP A 28 -9.84 23.03 -35.91
N GLN A 29 -9.36 23.67 -34.83
CA GLN A 29 -9.46 25.10 -34.70
C GLN A 29 -8.40 25.68 -35.60
N SER A 30 -8.86 26.22 -36.73
CA SER A 30 -8.23 27.30 -37.47
C SER A 30 -7.86 28.44 -36.51
N ALA A 31 -6.80 28.27 -35.73
CA ALA A 31 -6.23 29.27 -34.85
C ALA A 31 -5.08 29.94 -35.60
N THR A 32 -5.43 30.81 -36.54
CA THR A 32 -4.59 31.98 -36.83
C THR A 32 -4.57 32.82 -35.55
N GLY A 33 -3.52 32.69 -34.75
CA GLY A 33 -3.37 33.41 -33.49
C GLY A 33 -2.07 33.04 -32.80
N GLU A 34 -1.05 33.86 -33.06
CA GLU A 34 0.21 34.06 -32.34
C GLU A 34 0.46 33.14 -31.12
N LEU A 35 1.39 32.19 -31.29
CA LEU A 35 1.94 31.39 -30.20
C LEU A 35 2.76 32.28 -29.27
N GLY A 36 2.19 32.64 -28.12
CA GLY A 36 2.95 33.14 -26.96
C GLY A 36 3.94 32.10 -26.43
N PRO A 37 4.96 32.51 -25.65
CA PRO A 37 6.06 31.63 -25.30
C PRO A 37 5.62 30.59 -24.26
N ASP A 38 5.97 29.33 -24.56
CA ASP A 38 6.08 28.20 -23.63
C ASP A 38 4.76 27.59 -23.09
N ILE A 39 3.87 27.16 -24.00
CA ILE A 39 3.00 26.01 -23.67
C ILE A 39 3.86 24.77 -23.86
N GLN A 40 4.46 24.26 -22.79
CA GLN A 40 5.07 22.93 -22.78
C GLN A 40 3.97 21.93 -23.16
N PHE A 41 3.98 21.48 -24.42
CA PHE A 41 3.20 20.34 -24.83
C PHE A 41 3.75 19.14 -24.05
N ASN A 42 3.07 18.77 -22.97
CA ASN A 42 3.30 17.47 -22.34
C ASN A 42 3.22 16.41 -23.45
N ASP A 43 4.20 15.52 -23.50
CA ASP A 43 4.22 14.44 -24.48
C ASP A 43 2.86 13.73 -24.49
N PRO A 44 2.20 13.63 -25.65
CA PRO A 44 0.88 13.04 -25.71
C PRO A 44 0.95 11.58 -25.22
N LEU A 45 0.05 11.21 -24.32
CA LEU A 45 -0.12 9.81 -23.89
C LEU A 45 -0.77 9.04 -25.05
N LEU A 46 0.02 8.29 -25.83
CA LEU A 46 -0.42 7.66 -27.07
C LEU A 46 -0.79 6.18 -26.89
N THR A 47 -0.13 5.51 -25.95
CA THR A 47 -0.36 4.09 -25.69
C THR A 47 -1.34 3.87 -24.53
N TYR A 48 -2.04 2.73 -24.56
CA TYR A 48 -2.89 2.32 -23.44
C TYR A 48 -2.12 2.27 -22.11
N HIS A 49 -0.85 1.83 -22.15
CA HIS A 49 0.00 1.76 -20.96
C HIS A 49 0.32 3.15 -20.39
N GLU A 50 0.63 4.13 -21.24
CA GLU A 50 0.88 5.52 -20.82
C GLU A 50 -0.36 6.16 -20.20
N ILE A 51 -1.52 6.02 -20.86
CA ILE A 51 -2.79 6.57 -20.37
C ILE A 51 -3.12 6.00 -18.99
N THR A 52 -3.08 4.67 -18.85
CA THR A 52 -3.39 4.01 -17.58
C THR A 52 -2.36 4.34 -16.50
N SER A 53 -1.08 4.39 -16.83
CA SER A 53 -0.02 4.76 -15.89
C SER A 53 -0.15 6.20 -15.42
N HIS A 54 -0.42 7.15 -16.32
CA HIS A 54 -0.63 8.55 -15.98
C HIS A 54 -1.77 8.71 -14.96
N TYR A 55 -2.95 8.14 -15.23
CA TYR A 55 -4.07 8.23 -14.28
C TYR A 55 -3.82 7.46 -12.99
N ARG A 56 -3.08 6.34 -13.05
CA ARG A 56 -2.72 5.56 -11.87
C ARG A 56 -1.77 6.32 -10.96
N PHE A 57 -0.70 6.89 -11.51
CA PHE A 57 0.31 7.63 -10.74
C PHE A 57 -0.23 9.00 -10.30
N GLY A 58 -1.05 9.67 -11.12
CA GLY A 58 -1.69 10.93 -10.73
C GLY A 58 -2.65 10.81 -9.54
N ARG A 59 -3.17 9.61 -9.25
CA ARG A 59 -3.99 9.33 -8.06
C ARG A 59 -3.16 8.87 -6.85
N SER A 60 -1.86 8.63 -7.02
CA SER A 60 -1.00 8.10 -5.96
C SER A 60 -0.59 9.22 -5.01
N GLN A 61 -1.16 9.23 -3.81
CA GLN A 61 -0.80 10.20 -2.76
C GLN A 61 0.48 9.83 -2.00
N TYR A 62 0.86 8.56 -2.04
CA TYR A 62 1.99 8.01 -1.30
C TYR A 62 2.99 7.37 -2.27
N PRO A 63 4.32 7.52 -2.02
CA PRO A 63 5.34 6.93 -2.86
C PRO A 63 5.33 5.41 -2.75
N ILE A 64 5.98 4.75 -3.72
CA ILE A 64 6.29 3.33 -3.63
C ILE A 64 7.36 3.07 -2.55
N PRO A 65 7.37 1.88 -1.92
CA PRO A 65 8.48 1.46 -1.09
C PRO A 65 9.79 1.50 -1.87
N HIS A 66 10.84 2.01 -1.24
CA HIS A 66 12.16 2.10 -1.83
C HIS A 66 12.71 0.70 -2.13
N THR A 67 13.40 0.54 -3.25
CA THR A 67 13.87 -0.76 -3.78
C THR A 67 14.84 -1.50 -2.84
N LYS A 68 15.55 -0.75 -1.99
CA LYS A 68 16.46 -1.28 -0.96
C LYS A 68 15.76 -1.70 0.35
N LEU A 69 14.44 -1.54 0.49
CA LEU A 69 13.71 -2.08 1.63
C LEU A 69 13.56 -3.59 1.48
N GLU A 70 13.69 -4.30 2.59
CA GLU A 70 13.30 -5.71 2.63
C GLU A 70 11.81 -5.87 2.36
N ARG A 71 11.41 -7.05 1.87
CA ARG A 71 10.00 -7.32 1.56
C ARG A 71 9.08 -7.08 2.77
N ALA A 72 9.50 -7.50 3.97
CA ALA A 72 8.73 -7.29 5.19
C ALA A 72 8.59 -5.80 5.53
N GLN A 73 9.68 -5.03 5.41
CA GLN A 73 9.69 -3.59 5.62
C GLN A 73 8.82 -2.85 4.61
N ALA A 74 8.88 -3.24 3.33
CA ALA A 74 8.05 -2.66 2.28
C ALA A 74 6.54 -2.90 2.53
N VAL A 75 6.18 -4.09 3.04
CA VAL A 75 4.80 -4.40 3.45
C VAL A 75 4.40 -3.55 4.65
N ALA A 76 5.25 -3.50 5.69
CA ALA A 76 5.02 -2.66 6.87
C ALA A 76 4.79 -1.20 6.48
N PHE A 77 5.64 -0.65 5.61
CA PHE A 77 5.54 0.71 5.11
C PHE A 77 4.22 0.96 4.37
N ARG A 78 3.82 0.02 3.50
CA ARG A 78 2.52 0.11 2.82
C ARG A 78 1.35 0.07 3.79
N MET A 79 1.41 -0.79 4.82
CA MET A 79 0.36 -0.86 5.84
C MET A 79 0.27 0.43 6.66
N LEU A 80 1.39 1.09 6.94
CA LEU A 80 1.41 2.41 7.59
C LEU A 80 0.75 3.47 6.69
N GLN A 81 1.12 3.54 5.41
CA GLN A 81 0.52 4.47 4.44
C GLN A 81 -0.99 4.27 4.30
N THR A 82 -1.49 3.03 4.35
CA THR A 82 -2.91 2.72 4.26
C THR A 82 -3.63 2.66 5.62
N ARG A 83 -2.96 3.06 6.72
CA ARG A 83 -3.48 2.99 8.11
C ARG A 83 -4.03 1.62 8.52
N SER A 84 -3.52 0.56 7.89
CA SER A 84 -3.90 -0.85 8.12
C SER A 84 -2.89 -1.59 8.98
N TYR A 85 -1.80 -0.92 9.40
CA TYR A 85 -0.84 -1.48 10.34
C TYR A 85 -1.54 -1.96 11.62
N PRO A 86 -1.16 -3.12 12.20
CA PRO A 86 -1.85 -3.69 13.34
C PRO A 86 -1.81 -2.75 14.55
N SER A 87 -2.92 -2.68 15.29
CA SER A 87 -3.03 -1.95 16.55
C SER A 87 -3.90 -2.74 17.52
N ARG A 88 -3.75 -2.52 18.83
CA ARG A 88 -4.52 -3.27 19.84
C ARG A 88 -6.02 -3.06 19.66
N ALA A 89 -6.44 -1.81 19.39
CA ALA A 89 -7.81 -1.47 19.05
C ALA A 89 -8.36 -2.34 17.91
N ARG A 90 -7.62 -2.45 16.81
CA ARG A 90 -8.05 -3.22 15.63
C ARG A 90 -8.05 -4.72 15.89
N LEU A 91 -7.07 -5.22 16.66
CA LEU A 91 -6.97 -6.64 16.98
C LEU A 91 -8.07 -7.10 17.93
N SER A 92 -8.47 -6.26 18.88
CA SER A 92 -9.55 -6.56 19.83
C SER A 92 -10.91 -6.83 19.15
N LEU A 93 -11.10 -6.34 17.92
CA LEU A 93 -12.32 -6.58 17.13
C LEU A 93 -12.46 -8.04 16.66
N TYR A 94 -11.34 -8.77 16.57
CA TYR A 94 -11.31 -10.13 16.04
C TYR A 94 -10.72 -11.15 17.01
N ASN A 95 -10.08 -10.69 18.10
CA ASN A 95 -9.51 -11.53 19.14
C ASN A 95 -9.93 -11.02 20.52
N SER A 96 -10.75 -11.81 21.22
CA SER A 96 -11.26 -11.50 22.56
C SER A 96 -10.20 -11.44 23.66
N ASP A 97 -9.06 -12.09 23.45
CA ASP A 97 -7.98 -12.17 24.43
C ASP A 97 -7.15 -10.88 24.47
N ILE A 98 -7.25 -10.05 23.42
CA ILE A 98 -6.51 -8.80 23.29
C ILE A 98 -7.40 -7.65 23.74
N THR A 99 -7.02 -7.00 24.84
CA THR A 99 -7.67 -5.77 25.28
C THR A 99 -7.33 -4.59 24.36
N PRO A 100 -8.31 -3.73 23.99
CA PRO A 100 -8.06 -2.54 23.18
C PRO A 100 -7.25 -1.47 23.91
N GLN A 101 -7.11 -1.60 25.23
CA GLN A 101 -6.47 -0.60 26.07
C GLN A 101 -4.96 -0.53 25.86
N CYS A 102 -4.41 0.68 26.03
CA CYS A 102 -2.96 0.87 26.05
C CYS A 102 -2.39 0.42 27.40
N PRO A 103 -1.39 -0.51 27.43
CA PRO A 103 -0.77 -0.95 28.68
C PRO A 103 0.02 0.14 29.40
N ASP A 104 0.49 1.17 28.69
CA ASP A 104 1.41 2.16 29.24
C ASP A 104 0.70 3.38 29.86
N CYS A 105 -0.41 3.82 29.26
CA CYS A 105 -1.15 5.02 29.73
C CYS A 105 -2.62 4.74 30.05
N ALA A 106 -3.06 3.48 29.96
CA ALA A 106 -4.43 3.05 30.22
C ALA A 106 -5.52 3.69 29.35
N GLU A 107 -5.15 4.30 28.21
CA GLU A 107 -6.12 4.80 27.23
C GLU A 107 -7.04 3.67 26.77
N VAL A 108 -8.34 3.93 26.67
CA VAL A 108 -9.36 2.89 26.44
C VAL A 108 -9.20 2.26 25.06
N ASN A 109 -8.79 3.07 24.08
CA ASN A 109 -8.70 2.69 22.69
C ASN A 109 -7.33 3.00 22.11
N CYS A 110 -6.43 2.01 22.15
CA CYS A 110 -5.09 2.10 21.59
C CYS A 110 -5.15 1.92 20.06
N THR A 111 -5.56 2.99 19.39
CA THR A 111 -5.59 3.14 17.94
C THR A 111 -4.17 3.18 17.35
N LEU A 112 -4.06 3.09 16.03
CA LEU A 112 -2.76 3.19 15.36
C LEU A 112 -2.08 4.54 15.64
N SER A 113 -2.82 5.65 15.60
CA SER A 113 -2.27 6.98 15.93
C SER A 113 -1.83 7.08 17.39
N HIS A 114 -2.59 6.48 18.30
CA HIS A 114 -2.22 6.39 19.72
C HIS A 114 -0.91 5.64 19.90
N MET A 115 -0.78 4.48 19.29
CA MET A 115 0.44 3.67 19.32
C MET A 115 1.65 4.40 18.75
N LEU A 116 1.49 5.22 17.70
CA LEU A 116 2.62 5.77 16.96
C LEU A 116 3.10 7.15 17.48
N TRP A 117 2.20 8.06 17.85
CA TRP A 117 2.59 9.43 18.27
C TRP A 117 1.70 10.11 19.32
N GLN A 118 0.49 9.62 19.61
CA GLN A 118 -0.40 10.32 20.57
C GLN A 118 -0.26 9.81 22.02
N CYS A 119 0.33 8.64 22.25
CA CYS A 119 0.46 8.11 23.60
C CYS A 119 1.47 8.93 24.43
N PRO A 120 1.09 9.41 25.63
CA PRO A 120 1.96 10.25 26.46
C PRO A 120 3.13 9.48 27.07
N ALA A 121 3.03 8.14 27.14
CA ALA A 121 4.07 7.27 27.65
C ALA A 121 5.10 6.86 26.57
N LEU A 122 4.99 7.41 25.35
CA LEU A 122 5.92 7.09 24.26
C LEU A 122 7.34 7.57 24.62
N PRO A 123 8.36 6.74 24.31
CA PRO A 123 9.73 7.16 24.50
C PRO A 123 10.04 8.30 23.52
N GLN A 124 10.81 9.29 23.96
CA GLN A 124 11.34 10.32 23.08
C GLN A 124 12.13 9.66 21.95
N GLY A 125 11.96 10.15 20.73
CA GLY A 125 12.54 9.50 19.57
C GLY A 125 12.19 10.19 18.27
N PRO A 126 12.56 9.57 17.14
CA PRO A 126 12.16 10.07 15.84
C PRO A 126 10.64 9.96 15.63
N LEU A 127 10.07 10.92 14.90
CA LEU A 127 8.64 10.96 14.53
C LEU A 127 7.73 11.08 15.76
N THR A 128 7.76 12.26 16.38
CA THR A 128 7.00 12.55 17.60
C THR A 128 5.59 13.08 17.33
N SER A 129 5.38 13.65 16.14
CA SER A 129 4.13 14.30 15.77
C SER A 129 3.48 13.61 14.57
N GLU A 130 2.19 13.87 14.37
CA GLU A 130 1.47 13.42 13.19
C GLU A 130 2.12 13.92 11.89
N SER A 131 2.57 15.19 11.86
CA SER A 131 3.20 15.75 10.66
C SER A 131 4.51 15.05 10.33
N ASP A 132 5.32 14.71 11.34
CA ASP A 132 6.58 13.99 11.12
C ASP A 132 6.30 12.63 10.46
N TRP A 133 5.29 11.92 10.95
CA TRP A 133 4.86 10.64 10.40
C TRP A 133 4.33 10.80 8.97
N GLU A 134 3.48 11.79 8.71
CA GLU A 134 2.96 12.05 7.36
C GLU A 134 4.06 12.40 6.37
N GLU A 135 5.03 13.23 6.76
CA GLU A 135 6.19 13.58 5.93
C GLU A 135 7.03 12.34 5.62
N ALA A 136 7.33 11.51 6.63
CA ALA A 136 8.08 10.29 6.43
C ALA A 136 7.37 9.29 5.51
N LEU A 137 6.03 9.18 5.63
CA LEU A 137 5.22 8.28 4.81
C LEU A 137 5.05 8.78 3.36
N ARG A 138 5.18 10.09 3.12
CA ARG A 138 5.15 10.72 1.79
C ARG A 138 6.52 10.79 1.12
N SER A 139 7.60 10.52 1.83
CA SER A 139 8.95 10.58 1.28
C SER A 139 9.33 9.33 0.48
N SER A 140 9.95 9.52 -0.68
CA SER A 140 10.57 8.46 -1.49
C SER A 140 11.93 8.01 -0.97
N GLU A 141 12.52 8.76 -0.03
CA GLU A 141 13.89 8.53 0.45
C GLU A 141 13.97 7.31 1.37
N LEU A 142 14.95 6.43 1.12
CA LEU A 142 15.14 5.19 1.88
C LEU A 142 15.23 5.45 3.39
N HIS A 143 15.96 6.49 3.80
CA HIS A 143 16.17 6.79 5.21
C HIS A 143 14.86 7.10 5.94
N HIS A 144 13.96 7.88 5.34
CA HIS A 144 12.67 8.21 5.93
C HIS A 144 11.76 6.99 6.04
N GLN A 145 11.71 6.17 4.99
CA GLN A 145 10.89 4.95 4.99
C GLN A 145 11.38 3.93 6.02
N LEU A 146 12.70 3.70 6.10
CA LEU A 146 13.29 2.82 7.10
C LEU A 146 13.01 3.30 8.53
N LYS A 147 13.19 4.60 8.77
CA LYS A 147 12.95 5.23 10.08
C LYS A 147 11.50 5.05 10.53
N ALA A 148 10.53 5.26 9.63
CA ALA A 148 9.12 5.04 9.93
C ALA A 148 8.81 3.55 10.22
N VAL A 149 9.36 2.63 9.43
CA VAL A 149 9.14 1.19 9.63
C VAL A 149 9.75 0.70 10.94
N GLN A 150 11.01 1.03 11.20
CA GLN A 150 11.71 0.65 12.44
C GLN A 150 10.97 1.17 13.66
N ARG A 151 10.60 2.46 13.64
CA ARG A 151 9.86 3.05 14.74
C ARG A 151 8.52 2.37 14.99
N ALA A 152 7.78 2.04 13.92
CA ALA A 152 6.51 1.33 14.07
C ALA A 152 6.70 -0.09 14.62
N GLN A 153 7.76 -0.80 14.21
CA GLN A 153 8.09 -2.14 14.70
C GLN A 153 8.46 -2.12 16.20
N GLU A 154 9.33 -1.20 16.63
CA GLU A 154 9.69 -1.03 18.04
C GLU A 154 8.47 -0.79 18.93
N LEU A 155 7.55 0.08 18.48
CA LEU A 155 6.33 0.40 19.20
C LEU A 155 5.34 -0.77 19.21
N ALA A 156 5.24 -1.52 18.12
CA ALA A 156 4.42 -2.73 18.05
C ALA A 156 4.94 -3.82 19.00
N GLU A 157 6.26 -4.03 19.02
CA GLU A 157 6.91 -4.99 19.92
C GLU A 157 6.66 -4.65 21.40
N ARG A 158 6.82 -3.37 21.77
CA ARG A 158 6.53 -2.87 23.12
C ARG A 158 5.08 -3.12 23.54
N LEU A 159 4.13 -3.00 22.61
CA LEU A 159 2.70 -3.20 22.88
C LEU A 159 2.22 -4.64 22.68
N HIS A 160 3.15 -5.57 22.39
CA HIS A 160 2.88 -6.97 22.05
C HIS A 160 1.88 -7.12 20.88
N VAL A 161 1.97 -6.20 19.92
CA VAL A 161 1.21 -6.22 18.68
C VAL A 161 2.05 -6.91 17.60
N PRO A 162 1.51 -7.89 16.85
CA PRO A 162 2.25 -8.56 15.79
C PRO A 162 2.66 -7.57 14.70
N ALA A 163 3.95 -7.28 14.59
CA ALA A 163 4.51 -6.58 13.45
C ALA A 163 4.57 -7.54 12.24
N PRO A 164 4.40 -7.04 11.00
CA PRO A 164 4.60 -7.86 9.80
C PRO A 164 6.09 -8.20 9.65
N THR A 165 6.51 -9.29 10.29
CA THR A 165 7.85 -9.87 10.23
C THR A 165 7.76 -11.20 9.50
N ARG A 166 7.71 -11.18 8.16
CA ARG A 166 7.97 -12.43 7.43
C ARG A 166 9.47 -12.65 7.34
N ALA A 167 10.06 -13.13 8.43
CA ALA A 167 11.05 -14.18 8.26
C ALA A 167 10.27 -15.40 7.76
N SER A 168 10.63 -15.93 6.59
CA SER A 168 10.17 -17.26 6.23
C SER A 168 10.50 -18.17 7.41
N PRO A 169 9.59 -19.00 7.92
CA PRO A 169 10.04 -20.14 8.68
C PRO A 169 10.91 -20.92 7.69
N THR A 170 12.24 -20.88 7.87
CA THR A 170 13.05 -22.01 7.47
C THR A 170 12.35 -23.19 8.08
N VAL A 171 11.77 -24.05 7.24
CA VAL A 171 11.23 -25.33 7.66
C VAL A 171 12.44 -26.07 8.20
N ALA A 172 12.70 -25.89 9.49
CA ALA A 172 13.60 -26.74 10.24
C ALA A 172 12.89 -28.09 10.18
N ALA A 173 13.38 -28.95 9.28
CA ALA A 173 12.99 -30.33 9.19
C ALA A 173 13.31 -30.96 10.56
N ALA A 174 12.33 -30.92 11.46
CA ALA A 174 12.33 -31.73 12.65
C ALA A 174 12.23 -33.17 12.18
N ARG A 175 13.40 -33.81 12.02
CA ARG A 175 13.50 -35.27 12.03
C ARG A 175 12.95 -35.72 13.38
N VAL A 176 11.70 -36.17 13.38
CA VAL A 176 11.14 -36.93 14.48
C VAL A 176 11.93 -38.24 14.53
N SER A 177 12.87 -38.34 15.47
CA SER A 177 13.47 -39.61 15.85
C SER A 177 12.36 -40.45 16.50
N PHE A 178 11.85 -41.41 15.74
CA PHE A 178 10.92 -42.43 16.20
C PHE A 178 11.65 -43.28 17.24
N MET A 179 11.35 -43.06 18.53
CA MET A 179 11.89 -43.87 19.61
C MET A 179 11.35 -45.29 19.55
N ASP A 180 12.26 -46.22 19.81
CA ASP A 180 12.07 -47.66 19.90
C ASP A 180 10.84 -48.05 20.74
N ARG A 181 10.07 -48.97 20.17
CA ARG A 181 8.95 -49.66 20.82
C ARG A 181 9.51 -50.95 21.43
N PRO A 182 9.45 -51.18 22.76
CA PRO A 182 9.89 -52.43 23.32
C PRO A 182 8.88 -53.53 23.00
N ALA A 183 9.37 -54.69 22.55
CA ALA A 183 8.61 -55.91 22.43
C ALA A 183 8.31 -56.48 23.81
N ALA A 184 7.05 -56.82 24.05
CA ALA A 184 6.59 -57.74 25.08
C ALA A 184 5.72 -58.79 24.39
#